data_AF-A0A165X050-F1
#
_entry.id   AF-A0A165X050-F1
#
_cell.length_a   1.000
_cell.length_b   1.000
_cell.length_c   1.000
_cell.angle_alpha   90.00
_cell.angle_beta   90.00
_cell.angle_gamma   90.00
#
_symmetry.space_group_name_H-M   'P 1'
#
loop_
_entity.id
_entity.type
_entity.pdbx_description
1 polymer ?
#
loop_
_entity_poly.entity_id
_entity_poly.type
_entity_poly.pdbx_seq_one_letter_code
_entity_poly.pdbx_strand_id
1 'polypeptide(L)'
;MPKRWAEILPAVSYLYQLIPDRCGAYVREGAARRHSRPFDTIADFFRVAQPMDWIAGHLFAHRKSSQFRRASRAICAFITHYLTMIYRQQVFTDKEASHFYRATRRHSATSPLLLLYVFLDPLLCPPTGTPPIGIMDTAEASVLPADGWYCQVTYTLDLDEHGFYMKMAPEQIFALRPAYKIWRQLRHSCARCLRKLRMPRRQCSGCGRAYYCSSTCQRDDWKNHGHRSLCIFWRRVNEGLQGREARMLAASLSVDRYRNIM
;
A
#
# COMPACT_ATOMS: atom_id res chain seq x y z
N MET A 1 20.02 -11.76 11.73
CA MET A 1 20.14 -10.62 10.77
C MET A 1 19.60 -9.25 11.22
N PRO A 2 18.66 -9.10 12.18
CA PRO A 2 18.07 -7.78 12.51
C PRO A 2 19.03 -6.65 12.89
N LYS A 3 20.24 -6.98 13.37
CA LYS A 3 21.20 -5.99 13.90
C LYS A 3 21.84 -5.12 12.81
N ARG A 4 21.84 -5.53 11.54
CA ARG A 4 22.58 -4.87 10.44
C ARG A 4 21.69 -4.28 9.35
N TRP A 5 20.38 -4.11 9.58
CA TRP A 5 19.47 -3.58 8.56
C TRP A 5 19.86 -2.19 8.05
N ALA A 6 20.34 -1.31 8.93
CA ALA A 6 20.78 0.02 8.54
C ALA A 6 21.93 0.00 7.52
N GLU A 7 22.78 -1.02 7.56
CA GLU A 7 23.93 -1.20 6.64
C GLU A 7 23.52 -1.94 5.37
N ILE A 8 22.69 -2.98 5.49
CA ILE A 8 22.39 -3.92 4.39
C ILE A 8 21.32 -3.35 3.45
N LEU A 9 20.27 -2.71 3.98
CA LEU A 9 19.13 -2.27 3.15
C LEU A 9 19.50 -1.23 2.09
N PRO A 10 20.41 -0.27 2.33
CA PRO A 10 20.92 0.59 1.27
C PRO A 10 21.59 -0.21 0.14
N ALA A 11 22.49 -1.14 0.47
CA ALA A 11 23.18 -1.97 -0.52
C ALA A 11 22.20 -2.81 -1.34
N VAL A 12 21.20 -3.43 -0.69
CA VAL A 12 20.12 -4.16 -1.37
C VAL A 12 19.34 -3.23 -2.30
N SER A 13 18.99 -2.02 -1.84
CA SER A 13 18.25 -1.04 -2.65
C SER A 13 19.04 -0.63 -3.89
N TYR A 14 20.34 -0.38 -3.75
CA TYR A 14 21.22 -0.03 -4.87
C TYR A 14 21.33 -1.18 -5.88
N LEU A 15 21.59 -2.40 -5.42
CA LEU A 15 21.63 -3.57 -6.29
C LEU A 15 20.31 -3.76 -7.05
N TYR A 16 19.19 -3.48 -6.38
CA TYR A 16 17.88 -3.57 -6.99
C TYR A 16 17.62 -2.49 -8.04
N GLN A 17 18.08 -1.26 -7.82
CA GLN A 17 17.98 -0.14 -8.78
C GLN A 17 18.78 -0.39 -10.07
N LEU A 18 19.87 -1.16 -9.99
CA LEU A 18 20.64 -1.55 -11.18
C LEU A 18 19.84 -2.42 -12.16
N ILE A 19 18.77 -3.08 -11.71
CA ILE A 19 17.94 -3.94 -12.58
C ILE A 19 17.14 -3.08 -13.58
N PRO A 20 16.35 -2.05 -13.16
CA PRO A 20 15.73 -1.09 -14.06
C PRO A 20 16.72 -0.21 -14.83
N ASP A 21 17.82 0.24 -14.24
CA ASP A 21 18.71 1.20 -14.91
C ASP A 21 19.42 0.56 -16.10
N ARG A 22 19.67 -0.76 -16.06
CA ARG A 22 20.03 -1.52 -17.27
C ARG A 22 18.95 -1.39 -18.34
N CYS A 23 17.67 -1.51 -17.99
CA CYS A 23 16.54 -1.34 -18.93
C CYS A 23 16.54 0.07 -19.54
N GLY A 24 16.76 1.11 -18.73
CA GLY A 24 16.75 2.51 -19.18
C GLY A 24 17.92 2.87 -20.09
N ALA A 25 19.11 2.34 -19.81
CA ALA A 25 20.30 2.50 -20.66
C ALA A 25 20.08 1.88 -22.05
N TYR A 26 19.47 0.69 -22.12
CA TYR A 26 19.15 0.02 -23.41
C TYR A 26 18.14 0.79 -24.27
N VAL A 27 17.26 1.61 -23.69
CA VAL A 27 16.26 2.37 -24.45
C VAL A 27 16.87 3.61 -25.13
N ARG A 28 17.98 4.16 -24.60
CA ARG A 28 18.61 5.38 -25.14
C ARG A 28 19.59 5.12 -26.28
N GLU A 29 20.17 3.92 -26.36
CA GLU A 29 20.97 3.51 -27.51
C GLU A 29 20.04 3.01 -28.63
N GLY A 30 19.64 3.92 -29.53
CA GLY A 30 18.66 3.71 -30.61
C GLY A 30 19.03 2.69 -31.70
N ALA A 31 19.56 1.53 -31.36
CA ALA A 31 19.98 0.50 -32.30
C ALA A 31 19.04 -0.71 -32.24
N ALA A 32 18.19 -0.84 -33.26
CA ALA A 32 17.70 -2.01 -34.04
C ALA A 32 17.81 -3.48 -33.53
N ARG A 33 18.29 -3.77 -32.33
CA ARG A 33 18.35 -5.12 -31.77
C ARG A 33 17.08 -5.34 -30.97
N ARG A 34 16.27 -6.31 -31.42
CA ARG A 34 15.16 -6.93 -30.68
C ARG A 34 15.71 -7.66 -29.45
N HIS A 35 16.36 -6.95 -28.54
CA HIS A 35 16.78 -7.51 -27.27
C HIS A 35 15.60 -7.40 -26.32
N SER A 36 15.20 -8.57 -25.82
CA SER A 36 14.17 -8.80 -24.83
C SER A 36 14.27 -7.77 -23.71
N ARG A 37 13.20 -7.03 -23.42
CA ARG A 37 13.18 -6.14 -22.26
C ARG A 37 13.37 -7.04 -21.03
N PRO A 38 14.09 -6.60 -19.98
CA PRO A 38 14.31 -7.42 -18.79
C PRO A 38 13.02 -7.86 -18.07
N PHE A 39 11.87 -7.30 -18.47
CA PHE A 39 10.53 -7.60 -17.97
C PHE A 39 9.54 -7.80 -19.13
N ASP A 40 9.88 -8.61 -20.12
CA ASP A 40 8.97 -8.93 -21.22
C ASP A 40 7.68 -9.62 -20.72
N THR A 41 7.78 -10.34 -19.60
CA THR A 41 6.65 -11.07 -19.02
C THR A 41 6.35 -10.67 -17.57
N ILE A 42 5.11 -10.92 -17.15
CA ILE A 42 4.69 -10.79 -15.76
C ILE A 42 5.52 -11.74 -14.84
N ALA A 43 5.93 -12.89 -15.36
CA ALA A 43 6.75 -13.84 -14.62
C ALA A 43 8.14 -13.28 -14.30
N ASP A 44 8.75 -12.53 -15.23
CA ASP A 44 10.02 -11.82 -15.00
C ASP A 44 9.90 -10.82 -13.86
N PHE A 45 8.81 -10.03 -13.88
CA PHE A 45 8.52 -9.08 -12.81
C PHE A 45 8.43 -9.79 -11.45
N PHE A 46 7.68 -10.89 -11.36
CA PHE A 46 7.55 -11.62 -10.09
C PHE A 46 8.87 -12.20 -9.59
N ARG A 47 9.71 -12.75 -10.49
CA ARG A 47 11.04 -13.26 -10.10
C ARG A 47 11.91 -12.19 -9.48
N VAL A 48 11.87 -10.97 -10.01
CA VAL A 48 12.64 -9.84 -9.48
C VAL A 48 12.01 -9.27 -8.21
N ALA A 49 10.69 -9.20 -8.13
CA ALA A 49 9.98 -8.66 -6.96
C ALA A 49 10.07 -9.57 -5.73
N GLN A 50 10.13 -10.89 -5.92
CA GLN A 50 10.02 -11.87 -4.84
C GLN A 50 11.06 -11.69 -3.71
N PRO A 51 12.38 -11.50 -3.97
CA PRO A 51 13.34 -11.23 -2.90
C PRO A 51 13.01 -9.97 -2.09
N MET A 52 12.53 -8.91 -2.75
CA MET A 52 12.17 -7.66 -2.06
C MET A 52 10.93 -7.83 -1.20
N ASP A 53 9.92 -8.57 -1.68
CA ASP A 53 8.74 -8.92 -0.89
C ASP A 53 9.12 -9.74 0.35
N TRP A 54 10.03 -10.69 0.20
CA TRP A 54 10.49 -11.52 1.31
C TRP A 54 11.20 -10.68 2.39
N ILE A 55 12.06 -9.75 1.97
CA ILE A 55 12.71 -8.78 2.86
C ILE A 55 11.65 -7.91 3.56
N ALA A 56 10.69 -7.36 2.81
CA ALA A 56 9.61 -6.56 3.38
C ALA A 56 8.78 -7.35 4.41
N GLY A 57 8.47 -8.62 4.13
CA GLY A 57 7.79 -9.51 5.07
C GLY A 57 8.57 -9.70 6.37
N HIS A 58 9.89 -9.94 6.27
CA HIS A 58 10.76 -10.04 7.45
C HIS A 58 10.81 -8.73 8.25
N LEU A 59 10.94 -7.58 7.58
CA LEU A 59 10.96 -6.28 8.24
C LEU A 59 9.64 -6.01 8.97
N PHE A 60 8.50 -6.31 8.35
CA PHE A 60 7.18 -6.13 8.96
C PHE A 60 6.94 -7.05 10.16
N ALA A 61 7.38 -8.31 10.08
CA ALA A 61 7.29 -9.26 11.19
C ALA A 61 8.02 -8.76 12.46
N HIS A 62 9.05 -7.94 12.28
CA HIS A 62 9.84 -7.37 13.37
C HIS A 62 9.53 -5.89 13.67
N ARG A 63 8.42 -5.33 13.16
CA ARG A 63 8.10 -3.89 13.28
C ARG A 63 8.07 -3.36 14.72
N LYS A 64 7.72 -4.20 15.70
CA LYS A 64 7.66 -3.82 17.13
C LYS A 64 9.04 -3.85 17.82
N SER A 65 10.09 -4.36 17.17
CA SER A 65 11.44 -4.50 17.74
C SER A 65 12.19 -3.17 17.85
N SER A 66 13.15 -3.09 18.78
CA SER A 66 14.04 -1.92 18.89
C SER A 66 15.00 -1.81 17.70
N GLN A 67 15.36 -2.94 17.07
CA GLN A 67 16.16 -2.98 15.84
C GLN A 67 15.42 -2.30 14.68
N PHE A 68 14.12 -2.55 14.54
CA PHE A 68 13.29 -1.90 13.52
C PHE A 68 13.28 -0.38 13.71
N ARG A 69 13.04 0.09 14.95
CA ARG A 69 13.06 1.52 15.26
C ARG A 69 14.41 2.17 14.94
N ARG A 70 15.52 1.52 15.31
CA ARG A 70 16.87 2.03 14.99
C ARG A 70 17.16 2.07 13.49
N ALA A 71 16.57 1.16 12.72
CA ALA A 71 16.75 1.06 11.27
C ALA A 71 15.63 1.75 10.47
N SER A 72 14.71 2.48 11.12
CA SER A 72 13.48 3.00 10.48
C SER A 72 13.77 3.81 9.22
N ARG A 73 14.81 4.67 9.25
CA ARG A 73 15.26 5.45 8.08
C ARG A 73 15.64 4.57 6.89
N ALA A 74 16.47 3.55 7.13
CA ALA A 74 16.92 2.65 6.08
C ALA A 74 15.77 1.79 5.53
N ILE A 75 14.84 1.38 6.41
CA ILE A 75 13.65 0.61 6.03
C ILE A 75 12.69 1.47 5.20
N CYS A 76 12.44 2.72 5.61
CA CYS A 76 11.61 3.65 4.85
C CYS A 76 12.21 3.92 3.46
N ALA A 77 13.53 4.18 3.38
CA ALA A 77 14.21 4.35 2.11
C ALA A 77 14.12 3.10 1.21
N PHE A 78 14.31 1.90 1.79
CA PHE A 78 14.17 0.63 1.07
C PHE A 78 12.78 0.45 0.47
N ILE A 79 11.71 0.65 1.26
CA ILE A 79 10.33 0.52 0.78
C ILE A 79 10.03 1.57 -0.29
N THR A 80 10.52 2.80 -0.12
CA THR A 80 10.37 3.86 -1.12
C THR A 80 11.04 3.53 -2.44
N HIS A 81 12.28 3.03 -2.41
CA HIS A 81 12.98 2.60 -3.61
C HIS A 81 12.28 1.40 -4.27
N TYR A 82 11.84 0.44 -3.46
CA TYR A 82 11.16 -0.74 -3.97
C TYR A 82 9.86 -0.40 -4.71
N LEU A 83 9.00 0.42 -4.11
CA LEU A 83 7.74 0.82 -4.73
C LEU A 83 7.96 1.77 -5.92
N THR A 84 8.94 2.68 -5.84
CA THR A 84 9.33 3.52 -6.98
C THR A 84 9.77 2.66 -8.17
N MET A 85 10.46 1.54 -7.92
CA MET A 85 10.84 0.60 -8.96
C MET A 85 9.61 0.01 -9.64
N ILE A 86 8.63 -0.49 -8.87
CA ILE A 86 7.39 -1.05 -9.43
C ILE A 86 6.66 0.00 -10.29
N TYR A 87 6.59 1.24 -9.82
CA TYR A 87 6.04 2.36 -10.59
C TYR A 87 6.79 2.59 -11.90
N ARG A 88 8.12 2.66 -11.86
CA ARG A 88 8.94 2.81 -13.08
C ARG A 88 8.71 1.67 -14.06
N GLN A 89 8.58 0.43 -13.59
CA GLN A 89 8.25 -0.69 -14.47
C GLN A 89 6.89 -0.55 -15.12
N GLN A 90 5.88 -0.08 -14.37
CA GLN A 90 4.58 0.24 -14.97
C GLN A 90 4.76 1.23 -16.14
N VAL A 91 5.52 2.31 -15.94
CA VAL A 91 5.80 3.31 -16.99
C VAL A 91 6.55 2.70 -18.18
N PHE A 92 7.60 1.89 -17.95
CA PHE A 92 8.40 1.30 -19.03
C PHE A 92 7.67 0.23 -19.85
N THR A 93 6.66 -0.43 -19.29
CA THR A 93 5.89 -1.42 -20.05
C THR A 93 4.98 -0.79 -21.11
N ASP A 94 4.78 0.52 -21.09
CA ASP A 94 3.81 1.24 -21.94
C ASP A 94 2.37 0.68 -21.80
N LYS A 95 2.10 -0.01 -20.68
CA LYS A 95 0.77 -0.52 -20.36
C LYS A 95 0.04 0.49 -19.50
N GLU A 96 -1.25 0.62 -19.76
CA GLU A 96 -2.15 1.36 -18.88
C GLU A 96 -2.03 0.80 -17.45
N ALA A 97 -1.97 1.71 -16.46
CA ALA A 97 -1.65 1.36 -15.09
C ALA A 97 -2.61 0.31 -14.51
N SER A 98 -3.91 0.42 -14.78
CA SER A 98 -4.89 -0.56 -14.29
C SER A 98 -4.67 -1.96 -14.88
N HIS A 99 -4.22 -2.05 -16.14
CA HIS A 99 -3.85 -3.32 -16.75
C HIS A 99 -2.57 -3.89 -16.13
N PHE A 100 -1.52 -3.08 -15.97
CA PHE A 100 -0.27 -3.50 -15.33
C PHE A 100 -0.52 -4.03 -13.91
N TYR A 101 -1.16 -3.24 -13.05
CA TYR A 101 -1.38 -3.62 -11.66
C TYR A 101 -2.34 -4.80 -11.52
N ARG A 102 -3.35 -4.94 -12.40
CA ARG A 102 -4.20 -6.14 -12.38
C ARG A 102 -3.39 -7.41 -12.65
N ALA A 103 -2.40 -7.33 -13.53
CA ALA A 103 -1.50 -8.42 -13.87
C ALA A 103 -0.42 -8.71 -12.80
N THR A 104 0.01 -7.69 -12.05
CA THR A 104 1.14 -7.80 -11.10
C THR A 104 0.74 -7.81 -9.62
N ARG A 105 -0.56 -7.76 -9.33
CA ARG A 105 -1.10 -7.94 -7.98
C ARG A 105 -0.72 -9.29 -7.38
N ARG A 106 -0.36 -9.28 -6.11
CA ARG A 106 0.09 -10.48 -5.39
C ARG A 106 -0.09 -10.36 -3.89
N HIS A 107 -0.26 -11.48 -3.21
CA HIS A 107 -0.36 -11.55 -1.74
C HIS A 107 0.90 -11.01 -1.03
N SER A 108 2.07 -11.23 -1.62
CA SER A 108 3.36 -10.82 -1.05
C SER A 108 3.55 -9.30 -1.01
N ALA A 109 2.76 -8.52 -1.77
CA ALA A 109 2.77 -7.06 -1.74
C ALA A 109 2.11 -6.45 -0.48
N THR A 110 1.46 -7.27 0.36
CA THR A 110 0.88 -6.83 1.64
C THR A 110 1.92 -6.24 2.59
N SER A 111 3.10 -6.84 2.66
CA SER A 111 4.15 -6.42 3.60
C SER A 111 4.72 -5.04 3.26
N PRO A 112 5.05 -4.73 1.98
CA PRO A 112 5.37 -3.35 1.58
C PRO A 112 4.28 -2.33 1.92
N LEU A 113 3.00 -2.65 1.69
CA LEU A 113 1.89 -1.73 2.00
C LEU A 113 1.77 -1.49 3.52
N LEU A 114 1.87 -2.55 4.33
CA LEU A 114 1.81 -2.44 5.78
C LEU A 114 3.00 -1.66 6.37
N LEU A 115 4.21 -1.87 5.84
CA LEU A 115 5.37 -1.05 6.22
C LEU A 115 5.17 0.41 5.84
N LEU A 116 4.59 0.68 4.66
CA LEU A 116 4.29 2.04 4.25
C LEU A 116 3.32 2.72 5.22
N TYR A 117 2.27 2.00 5.67
CA TYR A 117 1.36 2.49 6.72
C TYR A 117 2.07 2.78 8.04
N VAL A 118 3.03 1.95 8.46
CA VAL A 118 3.85 2.23 9.66
C VAL A 118 4.62 3.54 9.51
N PHE A 119 5.15 3.84 8.31
CA PHE A 119 5.86 5.09 8.04
C PHE A 119 4.94 6.28 7.73
N LEU A 120 3.63 6.17 7.93
CA LEU A 120 2.78 7.35 8.01
C LEU A 120 2.79 7.99 9.41
N ASP A 121 3.35 7.30 10.40
CA ASP A 121 3.64 7.89 11.70
C ASP A 121 4.83 8.87 11.58
N PRO A 122 4.63 10.18 11.84
CA PRO A 122 5.70 11.18 11.79
C PRO A 122 6.88 10.87 12.73
N LEU A 123 6.66 10.09 13.80
CA LEU A 123 7.73 9.68 14.73
C LEU A 123 8.65 8.61 14.13
N LEU A 124 8.15 7.83 13.17
CA LEU A 124 8.88 6.73 12.53
C LEU A 124 9.40 7.10 11.14
N CYS A 125 8.79 8.09 10.48
CA CYS A 125 9.20 8.54 9.16
C CYS A 125 10.15 9.73 9.25
N PRO A 126 11.47 9.53 9.07
CA PRO A 126 12.36 10.66 8.87
C PRO A 126 11.96 11.40 7.58
N PRO A 127 12.23 12.71 7.47
CA PRO A 127 12.05 13.44 6.23
C PRO A 127 12.89 12.78 5.13
N THR A 128 12.21 12.17 4.17
CA THR A 128 12.78 11.62 2.94
C THR A 128 12.52 12.61 1.80
N GLY A 129 13.37 12.62 0.77
CA GLY A 129 13.15 13.47 -0.41
C GLY A 129 11.86 13.15 -1.18
N THR A 130 11.31 11.94 -0.98
CA THR A 130 10.00 11.53 -1.49
C THR A 130 9.14 11.12 -0.30
N PRO A 131 8.02 11.83 -0.02
CA PRO A 131 7.20 11.49 1.12
C PRO A 131 6.51 10.12 0.87
N PRO A 132 6.37 9.24 1.88
CA PRO A 132 5.77 7.90 1.74
C PRO A 132 4.41 7.90 1.07
N ILE A 133 3.66 8.99 1.24
CA ILE A 133 2.36 9.17 0.65
C ILE A 133 2.39 9.24 -0.89
N GLY A 134 3.50 9.73 -1.49
CA GLY A 134 3.66 9.84 -2.95
C GLY A 134 3.80 8.50 -3.67
N ILE A 135 4.07 7.41 -2.94
CA ILE A 135 4.18 6.04 -3.48
C ILE A 135 3.05 5.12 -2.98
N MET A 136 2.08 5.68 -2.23
CA MET A 136 0.97 4.94 -1.63
C MET A 136 0.11 4.24 -2.68
N ASP A 137 -0.23 4.95 -3.76
CA ASP A 137 -1.08 4.40 -4.82
C ASP A 137 -0.40 3.19 -5.50
N THR A 138 0.93 3.21 -5.66
CA THR A 138 1.69 2.06 -6.18
C THR A 138 1.62 0.86 -5.24
N ALA A 139 1.78 1.08 -3.94
CA ALA A 139 1.67 0.01 -2.94
C ALA A 139 0.26 -0.58 -2.93
N GLU A 140 -0.76 0.27 -2.85
CA GLU A 140 -2.16 -0.14 -2.81
C GLU A 140 -2.58 -0.85 -4.11
N ALA A 141 -2.14 -0.38 -5.28
CA ALA A 141 -2.45 -1.00 -6.56
C ALA A 141 -1.80 -2.38 -6.72
N SER A 142 -0.65 -2.61 -6.08
CA SER A 142 0.10 -3.88 -6.10
C SER A 142 -0.50 -4.98 -5.23
N VAL A 143 -1.45 -4.66 -4.36
CA VAL A 143 -2.08 -5.61 -3.43
C VAL A 143 -3.44 -6.09 -3.96
N LEU A 144 -3.78 -7.35 -3.69
CA LEU A 144 -5.11 -7.88 -4.01
C LEU A 144 -6.18 -7.15 -3.18
N PRO A 145 -7.39 -6.89 -3.71
CA PRO A 145 -8.41 -6.11 -3.00
C PRO A 145 -8.73 -6.57 -1.56
N ALA A 146 -8.90 -7.89 -1.36
CA ALA A 146 -9.22 -8.43 -0.04
C ALA A 146 -8.06 -8.25 0.95
N ASP A 147 -6.82 -8.48 0.48
CA ASP A 147 -5.61 -8.30 1.28
C ASP A 147 -5.38 -6.83 1.63
N GLY A 148 -5.63 -5.91 0.69
CA GLY A 148 -5.49 -4.48 0.92
C GLY A 148 -6.46 -3.97 1.98
N TRP A 149 -7.70 -4.46 1.95
CA TRP A 149 -8.66 -4.23 3.02
C TRP A 149 -8.17 -4.78 4.36
N TYR A 150 -7.62 -6.00 4.37
CA TYR A 150 -7.02 -6.57 5.57
C TYR A 150 -5.87 -5.71 6.10
N CYS A 151 -4.98 -5.21 5.23
CA CYS A 151 -3.91 -4.30 5.61
C CYS A 151 -4.44 -3.03 6.29
N GLN A 152 -5.50 -2.40 5.76
CA GLN A 152 -6.13 -1.24 6.39
C GLN A 152 -6.72 -1.59 7.77
N VAL A 153 -7.35 -2.76 7.90
CA VAL A 153 -7.90 -3.25 9.18
C VAL A 153 -6.77 -3.45 10.19
N THR A 154 -5.71 -4.17 9.83
CA THR A 154 -4.53 -4.39 10.68
C THR A 154 -3.94 -3.06 11.13
N TYR A 155 -3.75 -2.11 10.20
CA TYR A 155 -3.22 -0.80 10.54
C TYR A 155 -4.14 0.00 11.46
N THR A 156 -5.45 -0.05 11.23
CA THR A 156 -6.44 0.60 12.10
C THR A 156 -6.37 0.06 13.53
N LEU A 157 -6.25 -1.26 13.68
CA LEU A 157 -6.12 -1.91 14.99
C LEU A 157 -4.80 -1.54 15.67
N ASP A 158 -3.68 -1.55 14.92
CA ASP A 158 -2.37 -1.12 15.45
C ASP A 158 -2.44 0.36 15.93
N LEU A 159 -3.16 1.27 15.24
CA LEU A 159 -3.34 2.66 15.70
C LEU A 159 -4.22 2.79 16.95
N ASP A 160 -5.28 1.97 17.05
CA ASP A 160 -6.20 1.96 18.19
C ASP A 160 -5.49 1.48 19.46
N GLU A 161 -4.67 0.43 19.36
CA GLU A 161 -3.84 -0.11 20.46
C GLU A 161 -2.92 0.94 21.10
N HIS A 162 -2.48 1.94 20.33
CA HIS A 162 -1.58 3.00 20.80
C HIS A 162 -2.30 4.30 21.16
N GLY A 163 -3.64 4.32 21.16
CA GLY A 163 -4.43 5.50 21.54
C GLY A 163 -4.34 6.67 20.55
N PHE A 164 -3.83 6.44 19.32
CA PHE A 164 -3.64 7.49 18.32
C PHE A 164 -4.93 7.97 17.65
N TYR A 165 -6.09 7.41 18.03
CA TYR A 165 -7.37 7.70 17.38
C TYR A 165 -7.79 9.19 17.44
N MET A 166 -7.23 9.99 18.37
CA MET A 166 -7.51 11.44 18.48
C MET A 166 -6.51 12.34 17.73
N LYS A 167 -5.35 11.81 17.32
CA LYS A 167 -4.22 12.62 16.81
C LYS A 167 -3.61 12.02 15.53
N MET A 168 -4.46 11.60 14.60
CA MET A 168 -3.98 11.09 13.32
C MET A 168 -3.46 12.22 12.45
N ALA A 169 -2.28 12.02 11.85
CA ALA A 169 -1.76 12.89 10.82
C ALA A 169 -2.65 12.83 9.55
N PRO A 170 -2.72 13.90 8.73
CA PRO A 170 -3.50 13.92 7.50
C PRO A 170 -3.22 12.72 6.56
N GLU A 171 -1.97 12.26 6.49
CA GLU A 171 -1.54 11.11 5.69
C GLU A 171 -2.15 9.80 6.19
N GLN A 172 -2.23 9.62 7.52
CA GLN A 172 -2.87 8.46 8.14
C GLN A 172 -4.37 8.46 7.87
N ILE A 173 -5.02 9.62 7.98
CA ILE A 173 -6.45 9.79 7.63
C ILE A 173 -6.69 9.44 6.16
N PHE A 174 -5.81 9.91 5.25
CA PHE A 174 -5.89 9.60 3.83
C PHE A 174 -5.68 8.11 3.54
N ALA A 175 -4.67 7.48 4.13
CA ALA A 175 -4.41 6.06 3.96
C ALA A 175 -5.57 5.18 4.44
N LEU A 176 -6.32 5.65 5.44
CA LEU A 176 -7.53 5.02 5.95
C LEU A 176 -8.80 5.47 5.21
N ARG A 177 -8.70 6.04 4.01
CA ARG A 177 -9.87 6.30 3.16
C ARG A 177 -10.64 5.00 2.86
N PRO A 178 -11.98 5.07 2.62
CA PRO A 178 -12.78 3.87 2.44
C PRO A 178 -12.17 2.90 1.42
N ALA A 179 -11.95 1.65 1.81
CA ALA A 179 -11.27 0.64 1.01
C ALA A 179 -11.83 0.51 -0.42
N TYR A 180 -13.15 0.67 -0.60
CA TYR A 180 -13.79 0.60 -1.93
C TYR A 180 -13.43 1.77 -2.86
N LYS A 181 -12.86 2.86 -2.34
CA LYS A 181 -12.30 3.97 -3.17
C LYS A 181 -10.94 3.60 -3.75
N ILE A 182 -10.18 2.78 -3.03
CA ILE A 182 -8.87 2.27 -3.45
C ILE A 182 -9.07 1.02 -4.34
N TRP A 183 -9.71 0.00 -3.76
CA TRP A 183 -10.00 -1.27 -4.42
C TRP A 183 -11.49 -1.34 -4.78
N ARG A 184 -11.86 -0.79 -5.94
CA ARG A 184 -13.26 -0.65 -6.41
C ARG A 184 -14.06 -1.95 -6.38
N GLN A 185 -13.42 -3.10 -6.52
CA GLN A 185 -14.05 -4.42 -6.45
C GLN A 185 -14.76 -4.66 -5.11
N LEU A 186 -14.23 -4.11 -4.01
CA LEU A 186 -14.80 -4.27 -2.67
C LEU A 186 -16.18 -3.62 -2.52
N ARG A 187 -16.52 -2.64 -3.36
CA ARG A 187 -17.86 -2.01 -3.37
C ARG A 187 -18.96 -3.05 -3.61
N HIS A 188 -18.62 -4.15 -4.28
CA HIS A 188 -19.54 -5.21 -4.66
C HIS A 188 -19.27 -6.52 -3.92
N SER A 189 -18.58 -6.48 -2.78
CA SER A 189 -18.27 -7.66 -1.98
C SER A 189 -18.80 -7.52 -0.56
N CYS A 190 -19.28 -8.62 0.01
CA CYS A 190 -19.66 -8.68 1.42
C CYS A 190 -18.41 -8.52 2.29
N ALA A 191 -18.40 -7.57 3.22
CA ALA A 191 -17.29 -7.33 4.13
C ALA A 191 -16.96 -8.57 4.98
N ARG A 192 -17.97 -9.40 5.27
CA ARG A 192 -17.82 -10.60 6.10
C ARG A 192 -17.32 -11.82 5.34
N CYS A 193 -18.02 -12.21 4.26
CA CYS A 193 -17.79 -13.46 3.56
C CYS A 193 -17.14 -13.30 2.18
N LEU A 194 -16.81 -12.05 1.79
CA LEU A 194 -16.16 -11.64 0.54
C LEU A 194 -16.90 -12.02 -0.76
N ARG A 195 -18.04 -12.71 -0.67
CA ARG A 195 -18.89 -13.04 -1.82
C ARG A 195 -19.42 -11.78 -2.49
N LYS A 196 -19.57 -11.86 -3.81
CA LYS A 196 -20.18 -10.80 -4.62
C LYS A 196 -21.59 -10.50 -4.13
N LEU A 197 -21.86 -9.23 -3.88
CA LEU A 197 -23.17 -8.74 -3.44
C LEU A 197 -24.13 -8.69 -4.62
N ARG A 198 -25.33 -9.21 -4.40
CA ARG A 198 -26.51 -8.94 -5.22
C ARG A 198 -27.28 -7.78 -4.60
N MET A 199 -27.94 -6.98 -5.43
CA MET A 199 -28.80 -5.90 -4.94
C MET A 199 -30.14 -6.48 -4.45
N PRO A 200 -30.76 -5.89 -3.40
CA PRO A 200 -30.26 -4.79 -2.57
C PRO A 200 -29.20 -5.26 -1.55
N ARG A 201 -28.16 -4.44 -1.35
CA ARG A 201 -27.10 -4.69 -0.35
C ARG A 201 -27.32 -3.88 0.92
N ARG A 202 -26.90 -4.41 2.06
CA ARG A 202 -26.97 -3.70 3.35
C ARG A 202 -25.67 -2.97 3.60
N GLN A 203 -25.72 -1.65 3.76
CA GLN A 203 -24.57 -0.87 4.19
C GLN A 203 -24.59 -0.74 5.71
N CYS A 204 -23.43 -0.79 6.37
CA CYS A 204 -23.35 -0.45 7.79
C CYS A 204 -23.80 1.00 8.00
N SER A 205 -24.89 1.22 8.73
CA SER A 205 -25.40 2.56 9.04
C SER A 205 -24.45 3.36 9.94
N GLY A 206 -23.58 2.69 10.70
CA GLY A 206 -22.68 3.35 11.64
C GLY A 206 -21.48 4.04 10.98
N CYS A 207 -20.77 3.35 10.10
CA CYS A 207 -19.56 3.89 9.45
C CYS A 207 -19.74 4.13 7.94
N GLY A 208 -20.79 3.60 7.31
CA GLY A 208 -21.01 3.73 5.88
C GLY A 208 -19.96 3.03 5.00
N ARG A 209 -19.06 2.20 5.55
CA ARG A 209 -17.95 1.60 4.78
C ARG A 209 -18.14 0.14 4.42
N ALA A 210 -18.70 -0.66 5.32
CA ALA A 210 -18.90 -2.08 5.12
C ALA A 210 -20.26 -2.35 4.43
N TYR A 211 -20.28 -3.29 3.50
CA TYR A 211 -21.49 -3.79 2.85
C TYR A 211 -21.68 -5.28 3.15
N TYR A 212 -22.91 -5.73 3.32
CA TYR A 212 -23.25 -7.09 3.71
C TYR A 212 -24.32 -7.67 2.80
N CYS A 213 -24.23 -8.98 2.55
CA CYS A 213 -25.26 -9.73 1.83
C CYS A 213 -26.48 -10.04 2.69
N SER A 214 -26.35 -10.04 4.02
CA SER A 214 -27.44 -10.36 4.95
C SER A 214 -27.22 -9.74 6.33
N SER A 215 -28.28 -9.67 7.14
CA SER A 215 -28.20 -9.31 8.56
C SER A 215 -27.37 -10.30 9.36
N THR A 216 -27.35 -11.58 8.96
CA THR A 216 -26.52 -12.61 9.59
C THR A 216 -25.04 -12.31 9.40
N CYS A 217 -24.60 -12.01 8.18
CA CYS A 217 -23.22 -11.61 7.93
C CYS A 217 -22.83 -10.34 8.69
N GLN A 218 -23.72 -9.33 8.76
CA GLN A 218 -23.46 -8.12 9.52
C GLN A 218 -23.31 -8.40 11.03
N ARG A 219 -24.20 -9.22 11.61
CA ARG A 219 -24.16 -9.57 13.04
C ARG A 219 -22.94 -10.41 13.39
N ASP A 220 -22.58 -11.35 12.52
CA ASP A 220 -21.39 -12.18 12.67
C ASP A 220 -20.12 -11.32 12.60
N ASP A 221 -20.01 -10.43 11.61
CA ASP A 221 -18.87 -9.51 11.49
C ASP A 221 -18.72 -8.59 12.70
N TRP A 222 -19.87 -8.10 13.22
CA TRP A 222 -19.93 -7.25 14.40
C TRP A 222 -19.45 -7.95 15.68
N LYS A 223 -19.88 -9.20 15.90
CA LYS A 223 -19.60 -9.93 17.14
C LYS A 223 -18.26 -10.67 17.11
N ASN A 224 -17.93 -11.26 15.98
CA ASN A 224 -16.88 -12.28 15.90
C ASN A 224 -15.66 -11.85 15.06
N HIS A 225 -15.77 -10.77 14.27
CA HIS A 225 -14.70 -10.36 13.34
C HIS A 225 -14.28 -8.89 13.50
N GLY A 226 -14.57 -8.29 14.64
CA GLY A 226 -13.99 -7.00 15.02
C GLY A 226 -14.60 -5.78 14.32
N HIS A 227 -15.68 -5.92 13.54
CA HIS A 227 -16.29 -4.74 12.91
C HIS A 227 -16.78 -3.71 13.93
N ARG A 228 -17.14 -4.14 15.16
CA ARG A 228 -17.56 -3.22 16.23
C ARG A 228 -16.50 -2.16 16.54
N SER A 229 -15.25 -2.54 16.77
CA SER A 229 -14.16 -1.59 17.07
C SER A 229 -13.82 -0.75 15.84
N LEU A 230 -13.70 -1.40 14.68
CA LEU A 230 -13.41 -0.73 13.41
C LEU A 230 -14.47 0.30 13.01
N CYS A 231 -15.75 0.04 13.31
CA CYS A 231 -16.86 0.93 12.95
C CYS A 231 -16.74 2.29 13.63
N ILE A 232 -16.35 2.32 14.91
CA ILE A 232 -16.14 3.55 15.68
C ILE A 232 -14.98 4.33 15.07
N PHE A 233 -13.87 3.65 14.82
CA PHE A 233 -12.68 4.25 14.23
C PHE A 233 -12.98 4.86 12.85
N TRP A 234 -13.60 4.08 11.97
CA TRP A 234 -13.93 4.51 10.61
C TRP A 234 -14.92 5.66 10.53
N ARG A 235 -15.85 5.77 11.51
CA ARG A 235 -16.73 6.94 11.61
C ARG A 235 -15.91 8.22 11.78
N ARG A 236 -14.93 8.20 12.68
CA ARG A 236 -14.04 9.35 12.91
C ARG A 236 -13.13 9.64 11.73
N VAL A 237 -12.60 8.60 11.07
CA VAL A 237 -11.84 8.82 9.83
C VAL A 237 -12.72 9.49 8.77
N ASN A 238 -14.01 9.15 8.66
CA ASN A 238 -14.91 9.85 7.73
C ASN A 238 -15.09 11.33 8.10
N GLU A 239 -15.21 11.66 9.38
CA GLU A 239 -15.27 13.05 9.86
C GLU A 239 -13.96 13.79 9.51
N GLY A 240 -12.80 13.18 9.78
CA GLY A 240 -11.48 13.74 9.43
C GLY A 240 -11.29 13.95 7.92
N LEU A 241 -11.80 13.04 7.09
CA LEU A 241 -11.77 13.18 5.62
C LEU A 241 -12.61 14.36 5.09
N GLN A 242 -13.58 14.86 5.87
CA GLN A 242 -14.33 16.07 5.51
C GLN A 242 -13.53 17.36 5.81
N GLY A 243 -12.48 17.26 6.63
CA GLY A 243 -11.57 18.35 6.95
C GLY A 243 -10.87 18.94 5.72
N ARG A 244 -10.51 20.23 5.78
CA ARG A 244 -9.86 20.95 4.67
C ARG A 244 -8.49 20.33 4.32
N GLU A 245 -7.68 20.00 5.32
CA GLU A 245 -6.34 19.45 5.12
C GLU A 245 -6.36 18.09 4.42
N ALA A 246 -7.21 17.16 4.89
CA ALA A 246 -7.36 15.85 4.25
C ALA A 246 -7.85 15.98 2.80
N ARG A 247 -8.72 16.96 2.50
CA ARG A 247 -9.15 17.26 1.12
C ARG A 247 -8.02 17.84 0.26
N MET A 248 -7.23 18.77 0.79
CA MET A 248 -6.07 19.31 0.10
C MET A 248 -5.02 18.24 -0.18
N LEU A 249 -4.76 17.38 0.81
CA LEU A 249 -3.85 16.25 0.65
C LEU A 249 -4.37 15.26 -0.40
N ALA A 250 -5.66 14.90 -0.33
CA ALA A 250 -6.26 14.04 -1.35
C ALA A 250 -6.17 14.64 -2.77
N ALA A 251 -6.29 15.97 -2.90
CA ALA A 251 -6.14 16.67 -4.17
C ALA A 251 -4.66 16.77 -4.62
N SER A 252 -3.72 16.95 -3.70
CA SER A 252 -2.29 17.07 -4.02
C SER A 252 -1.63 15.74 -4.40
N LEU A 253 -2.19 14.63 -3.91
CA LEU A 253 -1.73 13.27 -4.19
C LEU A 253 -2.35 12.64 -5.43
N SER A 254 -3.28 13.32 -6.10
CA SER A 254 -3.77 12.87 -7.40
C SER A 254 -2.56 12.61 -8.31
N VAL A 255 -2.42 11.35 -8.74
CA VAL A 255 -1.30 10.77 -9.51
C VAL A 255 -0.84 11.66 -10.68
N ASP A 256 -1.71 12.52 -11.20
CA ASP A 256 -1.41 13.49 -12.25
C ASP A 256 -0.27 14.47 -11.90
N ARG A 257 0.00 14.74 -10.62
CA ARG A 257 1.06 15.70 -10.25
C ARG A 257 2.47 15.11 -10.34
N TYR A 258 2.63 13.81 -10.09
CA TYR A 258 3.94 13.13 -10.16
C TYR A 258 4.33 12.67 -11.56
N ARG A 259 3.39 12.67 -12.52
CA ARG A 259 3.69 12.45 -13.94
C ARG A 259 4.57 13.55 -14.56
N ASN A 260 4.63 14.73 -13.94
CA ASN A 260 5.33 15.90 -14.49
C ASN A 260 6.64 16.26 -13.75
N ILE A 261 7.04 15.49 -12.73
CA ILE A 261 8.21 15.81 -11.87
C ILE A 261 9.35 14.78 -12.04
N MET A 262 9.13 13.70 -12.79
CA MET A 262 10.16 12.71 -13.17
C MET A 262 10.13 12.46 -14.67
#